data_AF-A0A1J5KH25-F1
#
_entry.id   AF-A0A1J5KH25-F1
#
_cell.length_a   1.000
_cell.length_b   1.000
_cell.length_c   1.000
_cell.angle_alpha   90.00
_cell.angle_beta   90.00
_cell.angle_gamma   90.00
#
_symmetry.space_group_name_H-M   'P 1'
#
loop_
_entity.id
_entity.type
_entity.pdbx_description
1 polymer ?
#
loop_
_entity_poly.entity_id
_entity_poly.type
_entity_poly.pdbx_seq_one_letter_code
_entity_poly.pdbx_strand_id
1 'polypeptide(L)' 'MTVSDLLKERNRQILERYNQLKQLKMKSNEAKKIISTEFDNLSLYTIDQVIYNKNYSNSPYPKE' A
#
# COMPACT_ATOMS: atom_id res chain seq x y z
N MET A 1 21.35 -0.26 -2.22
CA MET A 1 19.88 -0.35 -2.23
C MET A 1 19.47 -1.15 -3.45
N THR A 2 18.77 -2.27 -3.28
CA THR A 2 18.25 -3.03 -4.43
C THR A 2 16.88 -2.49 -4.82
N VAL A 3 16.45 -2.74 -6.06
CA VAL A 3 15.09 -2.38 -6.53
C VAL A 3 14.01 -3.01 -5.63
N SER A 4 14.28 -4.18 -5.04
CA SER A 4 13.38 -4.81 -4.06
C SER A 4 13.23 -3.99 -2.79
N ASP A 5 14.29 -3.36 -2.29
CA ASP A 5 14.22 -2.51 -1.08
C ASP A 5 13.36 -1.28 -1.32
N LEU A 6 13.51 -0.62 -2.48
CA LEU A 6 12.68 0.52 -2.87
C LEU A 6 11.19 0.15 -2.97
N LEU A 7 10.89 -1.01 -3.54
CA LEU A 7 9.51 -1.50 -3.65
C LEU A 7 8.92 -1.87 -2.29
N LYS A 8 9.71 -2.47 -1.39
CA LYS A 8 9.29 -2.75 -0.01
C LYS A 8 8.98 -1.46 0.76
N GLU A 9 9.83 -0.46 0.62
CA GLU A 9 9.63 0.84 1.28
C GLU A 9 8.36 1.53 0.78
N ARG A 10 8.15 1.57 -0.54
CA ARG A 10 6.91 2.08 -1.14
C ARG A 10 5.68 1.33 -0.61
N ASN A 11 5.72 0.00 -0.58
CA ASN A 11 4.60 -0.81 -0.10
C ASN A 11 4.32 -0.56 1.40
N ARG A 12 5.36 -0.36 2.21
CA ARG A 12 5.22 0.04 3.62
C ARG A 12 4.55 1.42 3.74
N GLN A 13 4.98 2.40 2.96
CA GLN A 13 4.38 3.74 2.95
C GLN A 13 2.91 3.71 2.53
N ILE A 14 2.54 2.91 1.52
CA ILE A 14 1.15 2.68 1.11
C ILE A 14 0.31 2.17 2.27
N LEU A 15 0.82 1.19 3.02
CA LEU A 15 0.10 0.59 4.13
C LEU A 15 -0.05 1.56 5.32
N GLU A 16 1.01 2.29 5.66
CA GLU A 16 0.97 3.32 6.69
C GLU A 16 -0.03 4.42 6.34
N ARG A 17 0.00 4.89 5.09
CA ARG A 17 -0.92 5.90 4.58
C ARG A 17 -2.36 5.43 4.61
N TYR A 18 -2.61 4.19 4.19
CA TYR A 18 -3.93 3.58 4.29
C TYR A 18 -4.43 3.56 5.74
N ASN A 19 -3.59 3.16 6.70
CA ASN A 19 -3.95 3.15 8.11
C ASN A 19 -4.28 4.55 8.65
N GLN A 20 -3.52 5.58 8.27
CA GLN A 20 -3.82 6.98 8.62
C GLN A 20 -5.20 7.41 8.10
N LEU A 21 -5.50 7.10 6.83
CA LEU A 21 -6.80 7.45 6.21
C LEU A 21 -7.94 6.69 6.90
N LYS A 22 -7.72 5.45 7.33
CA LYS A 22 -8.71 4.67 8.09
C LYS A 22 -8.95 5.23 9.49
N GLN A 23 -7.92 5.77 10.17
CA GLN A 23 -8.08 6.48 11.44
C GLN A 23 -8.95 7.73 11.30
N LEU A 24 -8.89 8.40 10.14
CA LEU A 24 -9.78 9.52 9.80
C LEU A 24 -11.21 9.09 9.40
N LYS A 25 -11.55 7.80 9.58
CA LYS A 25 -12.84 7.20 9.20
C LYS A 25 -13.16 7.29 7.71
N MET A 26 -12.15 7.43 6.84
CA MET A 26 -12.38 7.39 5.38
C MET A 26 -12.86 6.01 4.91
N LYS A 27 -13.70 6.01 3.88
CA LYS A 27 -14.11 4.80 3.18
C LYS A 27 -12.91 4.21 2.45
N SER A 28 -12.79 2.88 2.46
CA SER A 28 -11.65 2.18 1.87
C SER A 28 -11.45 2.52 0.38
N ASN A 29 -12.54 2.74 -0.37
CA ASN A 29 -12.44 3.09 -1.79
C ASN A 29 -11.85 4.49 -2.02
N GLU A 30 -12.22 5.47 -1.19
CA GLU A 30 -11.66 6.83 -1.26
C GLU A 30 -10.21 6.84 -0.81
N ALA A 31 -9.89 6.11 0.26
CA ALA A 31 -8.52 5.98 0.74
C ALA A 31 -7.60 5.39 -0.34
N LYS A 32 -8.04 4.34 -1.05
CA LYS A 32 -7.28 3.74 -2.16
C LYS A 32 -7.09 4.70 -3.34
N LYS A 33 -8.09 5.54 -3.67
CA LYS A 33 -7.95 6.55 -4.73
C LYS A 33 -6.93 7.63 -4.36
N ILE A 34 -6.94 8.10 -3.12
CA ILE A 34 -5.94 9.06 -2.62
C ILE A 34 -4.54 8.47 -2.73
N ILE A 35 -4.34 7.25 -2.23
CA ILE A 35 -3.06 6.55 -2.33
C ILE A 35 -2.66 6.34 -3.79
N SER A 36 -3.60 6.00 -4.68
CA SER A 36 -3.31 5.87 -6.11
C SER A 36 -2.70 7.15 -6.67
N THR A 37 -3.30 8.30 -6.38
CA THR A 37 -2.78 9.60 -6.81
C THR A 37 -1.45 9.96 -6.13
N GLU A 38 -1.27 9.67 -4.84
CA GLU A 38 -0.03 9.96 -4.10
C GLU A 38 1.17 9.12 -4.58
N PHE A 39 0.94 7.92 -5.12
CA PHE A 39 1.97 6.98 -5.54
C PHE A 39 2.05 6.84 -7.08
N ASP A 40 2.02 7.95 -7.80
CA ASP A 40 2.21 8.00 -9.27
C ASP A 40 1.14 7.23 -10.07
N ASN A 41 -0.13 7.41 -9.70
CA ASN A 41 -1.28 6.71 -10.31
C ASN A 41 -1.16 5.18 -10.23
N LEU A 42 -0.61 4.66 -9.12
CA LEU A 42 -0.53 3.23 -8.87
C LEU A 42 -1.91 2.58 -8.98
N SER A 43 -1.99 1.43 -9.65
CA SER A 43 -3.29 0.78 -9.86
C SER A 43 -3.95 0.43 -8.53
N LEU A 44 -5.27 0.63 -8.45
CA LEU A 44 -6.06 0.25 -7.28
C LEU A 44 -5.92 -1.23 -6.95
N TYR A 45 -5.72 -2.07 -7.98
CA TYR A 45 -5.42 -3.49 -7.82
C TYR A 45 -4.12 -3.71 -7.05
N THR A 46 -3.02 -3.04 -7.44
CA THR A 46 -1.73 -3.15 -6.73
C THR A 46 -1.86 -2.66 -5.29
N ILE A 47 -2.58 -1.57 -5.05
CA ILE A 47 -2.82 -1.04 -3.69
C ILE A 47 -3.62 -2.05 -2.86
N ASP A 48 -4.65 -2.67 -3.44
CA ASP A 48 -5.45 -3.71 -2.78
C ASP A 48 -4.59 -4.91 -2.39
N GLN A 49 -3.71 -5.34 -3.30
CA GLN A 49 -2.75 -6.40 -3.02
C GLN A 49 -1.79 -6.03 -1.88
N VAL A 50 -1.25 -4.80 -1.88
CA VAL A 50 -0.36 -4.34 -0.80
C VAL A 50 -1.08 -4.28 0.56
N ILE A 51 -2.36 -3.90 0.58
CA ILE A 51 -3.13 -3.75 1.82
C ILE A 51 -3.62 -5.10 2.37
N TYR A 52 -4.19 -5.95 1.52
CA TYR A 52 -4.91 -7.16 1.94
C TYR A 52 -4.14 -8.46 1.68
N ASN A 53 -3.24 -8.49 0.70
CA ASN A 53 -2.48 -9.68 0.38
C ASN A 53 -1.14 -9.69 1.13
N LYS A 54 -1.12 -10.35 2.28
CA LYS A 54 0.10 -10.57 3.10
C LYS A 54 1.22 -11.27 2.33
N ASN A 55 0.88 -12.07 1.32
CA ASN A 55 1.79 -12.83 0.47
C ASN A 55 2.23 -12.07 -0.79
N TYR A 56 1.82 -10.80 -0.94
CA TYR A 56 2.20 -10.01 -2.10
C TYR A 56 3.71 -9.81 -2.18
N SER A 57 4.26 -9.81 -3.40
CA SER A 57 5.68 -9.57 -3.64
C SER A 57 6.13 -8.27 -2.97
N ASN A 58 7.18 -8.33 -2.16
CA ASN A 58 7.69 -7.19 -1.38
C ASN A 58 6.68 -6.66 -0.33
N SER A 59 5.78 -7.52 0.17
CA SER A 59 4.99 -7.25 1.37
C SER A 59 5.91 -6.97 2.56
N PRO A 60 5.61 -5.94 3.38
CA PRO A 60 6.36 -5.67 4.61
C PRO A 60 6.06 -6.69 5.72
N TYR A 61 5.08 -7.59 5.52
CA TYR A 61 4.76 -8.64 6.48
C TYR A 61 5.71 -9.84 6.34
N PRO A 62 6.11 -10.48 7.45
CA PRO A 62 6.81 -11.75 7.40
C PRO A 62 5.96 -12.75 6.63
N LYS A 63 6.58 -13.45 5.67
CA LYS A 63 5.96 -14.61 5.04
C LYS A 63 5.81 -15.68 6.13
N GLU A 64 4.59 -16.15 6.35
CA GLU A 64 4.36 -17.35 7.18
C GLU A 64 5.01 -18.58 6.55
#